data_AF-A0A924BKM2-F1
#
_entry.id   AF-A0A924BKM2-F1
#
_cell.length_a   1.000
_cell.length_b   1.000
_cell.length_c   1.000
_cell.angle_alpha   90.00
_cell.angle_beta   90.00
_cell.angle_gamma   90.00
#
_symmetry.space_group_name_H-M   'P 1'
#
loop_
_entity.id
_entity.type
_entity.pdbx_description
1 polymer ?
#
loop_
_entity_poly.entity_id
_entity_poly.type
_entity_poly.pdbx_seq_one_letter_code
_entity_poly.pdbx_strand_id
1 'polypeptide(L)'
;MWSLQPAVRRGSLAWLLLLALAVLGSCGVGFWWLEPRARTLGDGLWLAFTTAATVGYGDIVPTTPASKIFAVFVVLLGFAVLSLVTAAIAAMWVETQERRMERDILHDLHRQVQSLRDDIAALRRDRREPPGHD
;
A
#
# COMPACT_ATOMS: atom_id res chain seq x y z
N MET A 1 -11.36 4.01 22.24
CA MET A 1 -11.48 3.59 20.82
C MET A 1 -10.24 4.01 20.02
N TRP A 2 -9.02 3.61 20.43
CA TRP A 2 -7.75 4.13 19.88
C TRP A 2 -6.65 3.04 19.78
N SER A 3 -7.03 1.77 19.57
CA SER A 3 -6.06 0.64 19.61
C SER A 3 -5.99 -0.24 18.36
N LEU A 4 -6.57 0.18 17.22
CA LEU A 4 -6.50 -0.62 15.98
C LEU A 4 -5.44 -0.15 14.96
N GLN A 5 -4.52 0.76 15.31
CA GLN A 5 -3.66 1.40 14.30
C GLN A 5 -2.21 0.89 14.11
N PRO A 6 -1.54 0.12 14.99
CA PRO A 6 -0.14 -0.25 14.71
C PRO A 6 0.04 -1.55 13.89
N ALA A 7 -0.96 -2.43 13.79
CA ALA A 7 -0.83 -3.69 13.02
C ALA A 7 -0.89 -3.49 11.49
N VAL A 8 -1.30 -2.31 11.05
CA VAL A 8 -1.60 -1.98 9.64
C VAL A 8 -0.34 -1.60 8.84
N ARG A 9 0.85 -1.45 9.42
CA ARG A 9 2.01 -0.95 8.64
C ARG A 9 2.91 -1.99 7.97
N ARG A 10 2.72 -3.29 8.25
CA ARG A 10 3.43 -4.38 7.56
C ARG A 10 2.58 -5.63 7.35
N GLY A 11 1.60 -5.86 8.22
CA GLY A 11 0.54 -6.86 8.06
C GLY A 11 -0.67 -6.39 7.26
N SER A 12 -0.86 -5.08 7.02
CA SER A 12 -2.05 -4.59 6.29
C SER A 12 -2.09 -5.06 4.86
N LEU A 13 -1.00 -5.00 4.10
CA LEU A 13 -1.02 -5.48 2.72
C LEU A 13 -1.38 -6.96 2.66
N ALA A 14 -0.76 -7.79 3.49
CA ALA A 14 -1.11 -9.20 3.59
C ALA A 14 -2.57 -9.39 3.99
N TRP A 15 -3.08 -8.60 4.94
CA TRP A 15 -4.48 -8.63 5.36
C TRP A 15 -5.46 -8.17 4.28
N LEU A 16 -5.12 -7.13 3.52
CA LEU A 16 -5.89 -6.62 2.38
C LEU A 16 -5.92 -7.64 1.25
N LEU A 17 -4.80 -8.32 0.99
CA LEU A 17 -4.71 -9.40 0.01
C LEU A 17 -5.51 -10.63 0.47
N LEU A 18 -5.44 -10.99 1.75
CA LEU A 18 -6.25 -12.07 2.33
C LEU A 18 -7.74 -11.74 2.30
N LEU A 19 -8.12 -10.51 2.62
CA LEU A 19 -9.49 -10.02 2.52
C LEU A 19 -9.96 -10.05 1.06
N ALA A 20 -9.15 -9.58 0.12
CA ALA A 20 -9.46 -9.64 -1.31
C ALA A 20 -9.64 -11.09 -1.79
N LEU A 21 -8.79 -12.01 -1.35
CA LEU A 21 -8.91 -13.43 -1.68
C LEU A 21 -10.16 -14.06 -1.06
N ALA A 22 -10.51 -13.72 0.19
CA ALA A 22 -11.72 -14.17 0.85
C ALA A 22 -12.98 -13.65 0.16
N VAL A 23 -12.97 -12.37 -0.24
CA VAL A 23 -14.04 -11.74 -1.03
C VAL A 23 -14.15 -12.39 -2.42
N LEU A 24 -13.03 -12.67 -3.08
CA LEU A 24 -13.05 -13.37 -4.36
C LEU A 24 -13.64 -14.79 -4.21
N GLY A 25 -13.26 -15.50 -3.15
CA GLY A 25 -13.80 -16.81 -2.82
C GLY A 25 -15.31 -16.76 -2.58
N SER A 26 -15.80 -15.78 -1.83
CA SER A 26 -17.25 -15.60 -1.60
C SER A 26 -17.99 -15.23 -2.88
N CYS A 27 -17.40 -14.41 -3.75
CA CYS A 27 -17.94 -14.15 -5.09
C CYS A 27 -17.99 -15.42 -5.96
N GLY A 28 -16.97 -16.29 -5.87
CA GLY A 28 -16.95 -17.58 -6.56
C GLY A 28 -18.10 -18.49 -6.14
N VAL A 29 -18.35 -18.60 -4.84
CA VAL A 29 -19.52 -19.31 -4.30
C VAL A 29 -20.83 -18.66 -4.77
N GLY A 30 -20.89 -17.33 -4.82
CA GLY A 30 -22.03 -16.59 -5.36
C GLY A 30 -22.33 -16.94 -6.82
N PHE A 31 -21.31 -16.95 -7.69
CA PHE A 31 -21.52 -17.35 -9.09
C PHE A 31 -21.90 -18.81 -9.24
N TRP A 32 -21.29 -19.72 -8.47
CA TRP A 32 -21.69 -21.13 -8.48
C TRP A 32 -23.17 -21.33 -8.11
N TRP A 33 -23.69 -20.49 -7.20
CA TRP A 33 -25.10 -20.55 -6.81
C TRP A 33 -26.06 -19.87 -7.79
N LEU A 34 -25.65 -18.74 -8.39
CA LEU A 34 -26.51 -17.93 -9.28
C LEU A 34 -26.45 -18.34 -10.76
N GLU A 35 -25.38 -19.01 -11.20
CA GLU A 35 -25.14 -19.33 -12.60
C GLU A 35 -25.23 -20.84 -12.87
N PRO A 36 -26.29 -21.32 -13.54
CA PRO A 36 -26.48 -22.75 -13.81
C PRO A 36 -25.39 -23.37 -14.68
N ARG A 37 -24.65 -22.57 -15.46
CA ARG A 37 -23.53 -23.04 -16.29
C ARG A 37 -22.26 -23.32 -15.48
N ALA A 38 -22.12 -22.74 -14.29
CA ALA A 38 -21.02 -23.04 -13.37
C ALA A 38 -21.33 -24.36 -12.63
N ARG A 39 -20.92 -25.50 -13.22
CA ARG A 39 -21.28 -26.83 -12.69
C ARG A 39 -20.52 -27.17 -11.42
N THR A 40 -19.30 -26.66 -11.28
CA THR A 40 -18.43 -26.89 -10.13
C THR A 40 -18.12 -25.59 -9.39
N LEU A 41 -17.70 -25.69 -8.12
CA LEU A 41 -17.18 -24.54 -7.37
C LEU A 41 -15.97 -23.91 -8.06
N GLY A 42 -15.16 -24.71 -8.77
CA GLY A 42 -14.04 -24.23 -9.57
C GLY A 42 -14.48 -23.31 -10.71
N ASP A 43 -15.56 -23.67 -11.41
CA ASP A 43 -16.13 -22.84 -12.49
C ASP A 43 -16.65 -21.51 -11.96
N GLY A 44 -17.30 -21.52 -10.79
CA GLY A 44 -17.76 -20.30 -10.13
C GLY A 44 -16.61 -19.39 -9.70
N LEU A 45 -15.55 -19.96 -9.12
CA LEU A 45 -14.34 -19.22 -8.73
C LEU A 45 -13.59 -18.67 -9.94
N TRP A 46 -13.50 -19.44 -11.03
CA TRP A 46 -12.92 -19.00 -12.29
C TRP A 46 -13.70 -17.83 -12.89
N LEU A 47 -15.03 -17.91 -12.91
CA LEU A 47 -15.90 -16.82 -13.36
C LEU A 47 -15.73 -15.58 -12.49
N ALA A 48 -15.65 -15.73 -11.17
CA ALA A 48 -15.38 -14.61 -10.25
C ALA A 48 -14.02 -13.96 -10.53
N PHE A 49 -12.97 -14.76 -10.68
CA PHE A 49 -11.60 -14.29 -10.94
C PHE A 49 -11.51 -13.51 -12.26
N THR A 50 -11.96 -14.11 -13.35
CA THR A 50 -11.90 -13.50 -14.69
C THR A 50 -12.76 -12.24 -14.80
N THR A 51 -13.88 -12.19 -14.09
CA THR A 51 -14.75 -11.00 -13.99
C THR A 51 -14.10 -9.90 -13.15
N ALA A 52 -13.62 -10.22 -11.95
CA ALA A 52 -12.99 -9.24 -11.05
C ALA A 52 -11.71 -8.65 -11.64
N ALA A 53 -10.95 -9.47 -12.39
CA ALA A 53 -9.76 -9.03 -13.13
C ALA A 53 -10.10 -8.33 -14.46
N THR A 54 -11.39 -8.20 -14.82
CA THR A 54 -11.86 -7.61 -16.08
C THR A 54 -11.31 -8.26 -17.35
N VAL A 55 -10.86 -9.53 -17.26
CA VAL A 55 -10.31 -10.29 -18.39
C VAL A 55 -11.43 -10.85 -19.26
N GLY A 56 -12.40 -11.53 -18.64
CA GLY A 56 -13.60 -12.04 -19.32
C GLY A 56 -13.33 -12.89 -20.57
N TYR A 57 -12.63 -14.02 -20.43
CA TYR A 57 -12.31 -14.91 -21.57
C TYR A 57 -13.52 -15.39 -22.38
N GLY A 58 -14.72 -15.40 -21.77
CA GLY A 58 -15.97 -15.69 -22.45
C GLY A 58 -16.29 -17.19 -22.57
N ASP A 59 -15.47 -18.04 -21.96
CA ASP A 59 -15.69 -19.48 -21.82
C ASP A 59 -16.86 -19.80 -20.87
N ILE A 60 -16.94 -19.09 -19.75
CA ILE A 60 -18.07 -19.10 -18.83
C ILE A 60 -18.53 -17.65 -18.67
N VAL A 61 -19.84 -17.42 -18.83
CA VAL A 61 -20.43 -16.07 -18.74
C VAL A 61 -21.74 -16.11 -17.95
N PRO A 62 -22.08 -15.01 -17.25
CA PRO A 62 -23.36 -14.90 -16.56
C PRO A 62 -24.52 -14.91 -17.57
N THR A 63 -25.39 -15.91 -17.50
CA THR A 63 -26.55 -16.06 -18.39
C THR A 63 -27.85 -15.58 -17.77
N THR A 64 -28.00 -15.76 -16.45
CA THR A 64 -29.22 -15.39 -15.73
C THR A 64 -29.24 -13.88 -15.42
N PRO A 65 -30.43 -13.26 -15.32
CA PRO A 65 -30.52 -11.85 -14.92
C PRO A 65 -29.86 -11.57 -13.56
N ALA A 66 -30.02 -12.49 -12.60
CA ALA A 66 -29.40 -12.40 -11.28
C ALA A 66 -27.87 -12.45 -11.36
N SER A 67 -27.31 -13.40 -12.11
CA SER A 67 -25.85 -13.53 -12.26
C SER A 67 -25.25 -12.35 -13.02
N LYS A 68 -25.98 -11.74 -13.96
CA LYS A 68 -25.57 -10.51 -14.66
C LYS A 68 -25.55 -9.27 -13.77
N ILE A 69 -26.52 -9.10 -12.89
CA ILE A 69 -26.52 -8.00 -11.92
C ILE A 69 -25.36 -8.21 -10.94
N PHE A 70 -25.16 -9.43 -10.45
CA PHE A 70 -24.03 -9.80 -9.60
C PHE A 70 -22.67 -9.53 -10.28
N ALA A 71 -22.56 -9.95 -11.55
CA ALA A 71 -21.77 -9.36 -12.63
C ALA A 71 -21.12 -8.00 -12.32
N VAL A 72 -22.00 -7.00 -12.38
CA VAL A 72 -21.66 -5.58 -12.26
C VAL A 72 -21.04 -5.27 -10.90
N PHE A 73 -21.59 -5.83 -9.82
CA PHE A 73 -21.04 -5.62 -8.47
C PHE A 73 -19.64 -6.20 -8.32
N VAL A 74 -19.38 -7.38 -8.90
CA VAL A 74 -18.05 -8.01 -8.85
C VAL A 74 -17.01 -7.18 -9.59
N VAL A 75 -17.36 -6.59 -10.74
CA VAL A 75 -16.47 -5.67 -11.47
C VAL A 75 -16.15 -4.44 -10.62
N LEU A 76 -17.16 -3.79 -10.03
CA LEU A 76 -16.95 -2.61 -9.16
C LEU A 76 -16.06 -2.95 -7.96
N LEU A 77 -16.25 -4.13 -7.37
CA LEU A 77 -15.45 -4.63 -6.26
C LEU A 77 -14.01 -4.91 -6.67
N GLY A 78 -13.79 -5.52 -7.85
CA GLY A 78 -12.46 -5.73 -8.43
C GLY A 78 -11.70 -4.41 -8.60
N PHE A 79 -12.35 -3.38 -9.15
CA PHE A 79 -11.78 -2.04 -9.25
C PHE A 79 -11.45 -1.41 -7.90
N ALA A 80 -12.33 -1.57 -6.89
CA ALA A 80 -12.09 -1.04 -5.56
C ALA A 80 -10.86 -1.69 -4.91
N VAL A 81 -10.72 -3.01 -5.02
CA VAL A 81 -9.57 -3.75 -4.51
C VAL A 81 -8.28 -3.32 -5.23
N LEU A 82 -8.29 -3.26 -6.56
CA LEU A 82 -7.13 -2.83 -7.35
C LEU A 82 -6.68 -1.41 -6.96
N SER A 83 -7.64 -0.50 -6.78
CA SER A 83 -7.38 0.89 -6.36
C SER A 83 -6.74 0.93 -4.97
N LEU A 84 -7.24 0.13 -4.03
CA LEU A 84 -6.71 0.08 -2.67
C LEU A 84 -5.29 -0.48 -2.62
N VAL A 85 -5.02 -1.55 -3.37
CA VAL A 85 -3.66 -2.12 -3.50
C VAL A 85 -2.71 -1.08 -4.08
N THR A 86 -3.13 -0.38 -5.14
CA THR A 86 -2.33 0.69 -5.77
C THR A 86 -2.03 1.81 -4.79
N ALA A 87 -3.04 2.29 -4.06
CA ALA A 87 -2.88 3.33 -3.05
C ALA A 87 -1.95 2.89 -1.91
N ALA A 88 -2.04 1.64 -1.47
CA ALA A 88 -1.18 1.11 -0.41
C ALA A 88 0.29 1.02 -0.86
N ILE A 89 0.55 0.60 -2.10
CA ILE A 89 1.91 0.60 -2.68
C ILE A 89 2.45 2.04 -2.76
N ALA A 90 1.64 2.98 -3.24
CA ALA A 90 2.02 4.40 -3.31
C ALA A 90 2.35 4.96 -1.90
N ALA A 91 1.52 4.66 -0.90
CA ALA A 91 1.77 5.08 0.48
C ALA A 91 3.07 4.51 1.05
N MET A 92 3.42 3.25 0.73
CA MET A 92 4.70 2.67 1.13
C MET A 92 5.90 3.38 0.49
N TRP A 93 5.77 3.76 -0.78
CA TRP A 93 6.83 4.54 -1.45
C TRP A 93 6.98 5.92 -0.82
N VAL A 94 5.87 6.63 -0.57
CA VAL A 94 5.88 7.94 0.09
C VAL A 94 6.50 7.84 1.49
N GLU A 95 6.07 6.89 2.32
CA GLU A 95 6.62 6.71 3.67
C GLU A 95 8.14 6.42 3.63
N THR A 96 8.60 5.66 2.63
CA THR A 96 10.03 5.39 2.45
C THR A 96 10.80 6.64 2.04
N GLN A 97 10.22 7.50 1.21
CA GLN A 97 10.81 8.78 0.80
C GLN A 97 10.87 9.78 1.95
N GLU A 98 9.77 9.94 2.70
CA GLU A 98 9.71 10.85 3.86
C GLU A 98 10.77 10.51 4.91
N ARG A 99 10.93 9.21 5.23
CA ARG A 99 11.95 8.75 6.19
C ARG A 99 13.38 9.00 5.73
N ARG A 100 13.63 8.95 4.42
CA ARG A 100 14.95 9.28 3.86
C ARG A 100 15.21 10.77 3.98
N MET A 101 14.23 11.60 3.60
CA MET A 101 14.30 13.05 3.71
C MET A 101 14.54 13.51 5.15
N GLU A 102 13.80 12.96 6.12
CA GLU A 102 13.97 13.29 7.54
C GLU A 102 15.38 12.96 8.03
N ARG A 103 15.91 11.79 7.66
CA ARG A 103 17.30 11.40 8.00
C ARG A 103 18.33 12.33 7.38
N ASP A 104 18.14 12.72 6.12
CA ASP A 104 19.07 13.60 5.42
C ASP A 104 19.07 15.01 6.04
N ILE A 105 17.89 15.55 6.38
CA ILE A 105 17.76 16.84 7.08
C ILE A 105 18.45 16.80 8.44
N LEU A 106 18.21 15.74 9.23
CA LEU A 106 18.83 15.59 10.56
C LEU A 106 20.36 15.46 10.47
N HIS A 107 20.86 14.73 9.47
CA HIS A 107 22.29 14.63 9.22
C HIS A 107 22.91 15.96 8.84
N ASP A 108 22.26 16.75 7.99
CA ASP A 108 22.77 18.05 7.59
C ASP A 108 22.77 19.05 8.76
N LEU A 109 21.69 19.07 9.56
CA LEU A 109 21.63 19.86 10.78
C LEU A 109 22.75 19.49 11.76
N HIS A 110 23.04 18.21 11.92
CA HIS A 110 24.13 17.76 12.79
C HIS A 110 25.51 18.23 12.28
N ARG A 111 25.73 18.20 10.96
CA ARG A 111 26.97 18.72 10.35
C ARG A 111 27.13 20.22 10.57
N GLN A 112 26.07 20.99 10.37
CA GLN A 112 26.10 22.44 10.58
C GLN A 112 26.41 22.79 12.05
N VAL A 113 25.79 22.08 12.99
CA VAL A 113 26.08 22.27 14.44
C VAL A 113 27.54 21.96 14.77
N GLN A 114 28.11 20.91 14.17
CA GLN A 114 29.52 20.57 14.36
C GLN A 114 30.45 21.64 13.77
N SER A 115 30.21 22.11 12.55
CA SER A 115 31.05 23.13 11.91
C SER A 115 31.02 24.44 12.71
N LEU A 116 29.84 24.89 13.15
CA LEU A 116 29.71 26.08 14.00
C LEU A 116 30.47 25.92 15.32
N ARG A 117 30.46 24.72 15.91
CA ARG A 117 31.20 24.43 17.14
C ARG A 117 32.71 24.50 16.93
N ASP A 118 33.19 24.00 15.80
CA ASP A 118 34.60 24.03 15.43
C ASP A 118 35.09 25.45 15.13
N ASP A 119 34.28 26.26 14.43
CA ASP A 119 34.56 27.68 14.16
C ASP A 119 34.67 28.48 15.47
N ILE A 120 33.75 28.27 16.41
CA ILE A 120 33.80 28.91 17.74
C ILE A 120 35.06 28.48 18.50
N ALA A 121 35.47 27.21 18.40
CA ALA A 121 36.67 26.71 19.05
C ALA A 121 37.94 27.33 18.46
N ALA A 122 38.00 27.52 17.14
CA ALA A 122 39.11 28.19 16.46
C ALA A 122 39.22 29.66 16.88
N LEU A 123 38.12 30.42 16.83
CA LEU A 123 38.08 31.83 17.24
C LEU A 123 38.44 32.04 18.72
N ARG A 124 38.13 31.05 19.59
CA ARG A 124 38.56 31.08 21.00
C ARG A 124 40.06 30.85 21.18
N ARG A 125 40.71 30.07 20.30
CA ARG A 125 42.17 29.87 20.35
C ARG A 125 42.91 31.12 19.91
N ASP A 126 42.49 31.71 18.79
CA ASP A 126 43.10 32.92 18.21
C ASP A 126 43.10 34.09 19.23
N ARG A 127 41.97 34.31 19.91
CA ARG A 127 41.87 35.33 20.97
C ARG A 127 42.60 34.99 22.27
N ARG A 128 43.06 33.75 22.47
CA ARG A 128 43.85 33.35 23.64
C ARG A 128 45.35 33.57 23.45
N GLU A 129 45.81 33.80 22.22
CA GLU A 129 47.17 34.27 21.95
C GLU A 129 47.16 35.81 22.05
N PRO A 130 47.65 36.42 23.14
CA PRO A 130 47.75 37.88 23.18
C PRO A 130 48.68 38.34 22.05
N PRO A 131 48.39 39.46 21.37
CA PRO A 131 49.36 40.04 20.45
C PRO A 131 50.65 40.24 21.23
N GLY A 132 51.72 39.57 20.81
CA GLY A 132 53.06 39.78 21.34
C GLY A 132 53.32 41.28 21.30
N HIS A 133 53.48 41.87 22.48
CA HIS A 133 54.08 43.20 22.60
C HIS A 133 55.56 43.03 22.24
N ASP A 134 55.86 43.26 20.97
CA ASP A 134 57.21 43.62 20.51
C ASP A 134 57.56 45.05 20.94
#